data_AF-A0A1Z5L9E2-F1
#
_entry.id   AF-A0A1Z5L9E2-F1
#
_cell.length_a   1.000
_cell.length_b   1.000
_cell.length_c   1.000
_cell.angle_alpha   90.00
_cell.angle_beta   90.00
_cell.angle_gamma   90.00
#
_symmetry.space_group_name_H-M   'P 1'
#
loop_
_entity.id
_entity.type
_entity.pdbx_description
1 polymer ?
#
loop_
_entity_poly.entity_id
_entity_poly.type
_entity_poly.pdbx_seq_one_letter_code
_entity_poly.pdbx_strand_id
1 'polypeptide(L)'
;MSMKPSGQRVLLEYLVVASGILLSGFLAGLLSQYATSTATLVILVLLYARQNDDQFKTDQRPLADSGLWLAVLLPFALLTGGNCYTHGEVYVVGEVVCSQTLVFSVSLIYDVTGAVPFISVLWGAGLLMYTTEFVYFAILISVFAVLLFKHIASCLKQYSPKSFTAGELVLVCQGVTTFLSCAVSAIACKAAYGDECSLNSSASAGFLQAGLTSLALFVAMIHQFPQLRAPLGFYVTLLLFGIFLVYPLSMMMVNHEPVSWLLMHCFDTPTRLWLMVSWLVLTVAAIAFVSYYTTYYT
;
A
#
# COMPACT_ATOMS: atom_id res chain seq x y z
N MET A 1 -23.15 -6.93 27.18
CA MET A 1 -24.11 -7.46 26.20
C MET A 1 -23.61 -7.03 24.82
N SER A 2 -22.94 -7.93 24.09
CA SER A 2 -22.32 -7.61 22.79
C SER A 2 -23.42 -7.57 21.73
N MET A 3 -23.76 -6.38 21.21
CA MET A 3 -24.63 -6.28 20.04
C MET A 3 -23.87 -6.86 18.86
N LYS A 4 -24.32 -8.01 18.34
CA LYS A 4 -23.83 -8.50 17.05
C LYS A 4 -24.09 -7.40 16.00
N PRO A 5 -23.10 -7.06 15.16
CA PRO A 5 -23.35 -6.21 14.00
C PRO A 5 -24.51 -6.84 13.19
N SER A 6 -25.49 -6.02 12.81
CA SER A 6 -26.67 -6.55 12.12
C SER A 6 -26.21 -7.08 10.76
N GLY A 7 -26.59 -8.32 10.41
CA GLY A 7 -26.22 -8.90 9.12
C GLY A 7 -26.65 -8.06 7.91
N GLN A 8 -27.63 -7.16 8.11
CA GLN A 8 -28.05 -6.16 7.12
C GLN A 8 -26.96 -5.13 6.82
N ARG A 9 -26.19 -4.68 7.83
CA ARG A 9 -25.08 -3.74 7.62
C ARG A 9 -23.98 -4.37 6.77
N VAL A 10 -23.56 -5.58 7.12
CA VAL A 10 -22.51 -6.32 6.40
C VAL A 10 -22.93 -6.53 4.94
N LEU A 11 -24.16 -6.98 4.69
CA LEU A 11 -24.67 -7.15 3.33
C LEU A 11 -24.64 -5.82 2.55
N LEU A 12 -25.02 -4.71 3.18
CA LEU A 12 -24.99 -3.40 2.54
C LEU A 12 -23.57 -2.98 2.14
N GLU A 13 -22.58 -3.17 3.01
CA GLU A 13 -21.17 -2.86 2.69
C GLU A 13 -20.69 -3.62 1.45
N TYR A 14 -20.98 -4.93 1.38
CA TYR A 14 -20.62 -5.77 0.23
C TYR A 14 -21.39 -5.37 -1.04
N LEU A 15 -22.67 -5.03 -0.94
CA LEU A 15 -23.47 -4.57 -2.07
C LEU A 15 -22.95 -3.25 -2.63
N VAL A 16 -22.57 -2.30 -1.78
CA VAL A 16 -22.00 -1.01 -2.20
C VAL A 16 -20.68 -1.23 -2.96
N VAL A 17 -19.79 -2.06 -2.41
CA VAL A 17 -18.50 -2.39 -3.05
C VAL A 17 -18.71 -3.13 -4.37
N ALA A 18 -19.58 -4.14 -4.39
CA ALA A 18 -19.91 -4.90 -5.61
C ALA A 18 -20.50 -4.00 -6.70
N SER A 19 -21.38 -3.07 -6.33
CA SER A 19 -21.98 -2.11 -7.26
C SER A 19 -20.92 -1.17 -7.85
N GLY A 20 -19.97 -0.69 -7.04
CA GLY A 20 -18.86 0.12 -7.52
C GLY A 20 -17.95 -0.63 -8.50
N ILE A 21 -17.64 -1.90 -8.22
CA ILE A 21 -16.85 -2.77 -9.11
C ILE A 21 -17.59 -3.01 -10.43
N LEU A 22 -18.87 -3.38 -10.38
CA LEU A 22 -19.71 -3.59 -11.57
C LEU A 22 -19.81 -2.33 -12.42
N LEU A 23 -20.06 -1.19 -11.80
CA LEU A 23 -20.17 0.09 -12.49
C LEU A 23 -18.85 0.47 -13.17
N SER A 24 -17.73 0.29 -12.48
CA SER A 24 -16.39 0.53 -13.05
C SER A 24 -16.13 -0.38 -14.26
N GLY A 25 -16.53 -1.65 -14.17
CA GLY A 25 -16.49 -2.60 -15.28
C GLY A 25 -17.29 -2.14 -16.49
N PHE A 26 -18.55 -1.79 -16.26
CA PHE A 26 -19.48 -1.36 -17.29
C PHE A 26 -19.05 -0.04 -17.98
N LEU A 27 -18.60 0.95 -17.19
CA LEU A 27 -18.21 2.26 -17.71
C LEU A 27 -16.93 2.23 -18.54
N ALA A 28 -15.99 1.34 -18.22
CA ALA A 28 -14.74 1.23 -18.97
C ALA A 28 -14.96 0.60 -20.36
N GLY A 29 -15.90 -0.34 -20.49
CA GLY A 29 -16.22 -1.00 -21.76
C GLY A 29 -15.11 -1.89 -22.33
N LEU A 30 -14.04 -2.17 -21.57
CA LEU A 30 -12.88 -2.97 -21.99
C LEU A 30 -13.02 -4.43 -21.54
N LEU A 31 -12.65 -5.38 -22.42
CA LEU A 31 -12.70 -6.82 -22.10
C LEU A 31 -11.84 -7.19 -20.87
N SER A 32 -10.64 -6.62 -20.78
CA SER A 32 -9.75 -6.81 -19.62
C SER A 32 -10.40 -6.30 -18.34
N GLN A 33 -11.11 -5.18 -18.40
CA GLN A 33 -11.79 -4.61 -17.25
C GLN A 33 -13.02 -5.42 -16.83
N TYR A 34 -13.75 -6.02 -17.77
CA TYR A 34 -14.81 -6.98 -17.45
C TYR A 34 -14.25 -8.23 -16.76
N ALA A 35 -13.11 -8.75 -17.22
CA ALA A 35 -12.44 -9.88 -16.59
C ALA A 35 -11.98 -9.55 -15.16
N THR A 36 -11.31 -8.40 -14.96
CA THR A 36 -10.90 -7.92 -13.64
C THR A 36 -12.11 -7.77 -12.72
N SER A 37 -13.15 -7.06 -13.16
CA SER A 37 -14.35 -6.82 -12.36
C SER A 37 -15.06 -8.12 -11.97
N THR A 38 -15.17 -9.07 -12.91
CA THR A 38 -15.78 -10.39 -12.66
C THR A 38 -14.96 -11.18 -11.65
N ALA A 39 -13.64 -11.24 -11.79
CA ALA A 39 -12.75 -11.93 -10.87
C ALA A 39 -12.84 -11.32 -9.45
N THR A 40 -12.83 -9.99 -9.34
CA THR A 40 -12.98 -9.29 -8.05
C THR A 40 -14.34 -9.58 -7.40
N LEU A 41 -15.43 -9.63 -8.16
CA LEU A 41 -16.75 -9.98 -7.64
C LEU A 41 -16.80 -11.42 -7.12
N VAL A 42 -16.18 -12.37 -7.81
CA VAL A 42 -16.08 -13.76 -7.35
C VAL A 42 -15.34 -13.81 -6.01
N ILE A 43 -14.19 -13.13 -5.91
CA ILE A 43 -13.43 -13.06 -4.65
C ILE A 43 -14.27 -12.40 -3.55
N LEU A 44 -14.97 -11.31 -3.86
CA LEU A 44 -15.83 -10.60 -2.92
C LEU A 44 -16.95 -11.50 -2.37
N VAL A 45 -17.58 -12.33 -3.21
CA VAL A 45 -18.58 -13.32 -2.76
C VAL A 45 -17.96 -14.38 -1.85
N LEU A 46 -16.75 -14.88 -2.17
CA LEU A 46 -16.04 -15.83 -1.31
C LEU A 46 -15.70 -15.22 0.06
N LEU A 47 -15.32 -13.94 0.10
CA LEU A 47 -15.04 -13.21 1.35
C LEU A 47 -16.32 -12.97 2.16
N TYR A 48 -17.45 -12.67 1.51
CA TYR A 48 -18.74 -12.51 2.18
C TYR A 48 -19.15 -13.77 2.93
N ALA A 49 -18.97 -14.95 2.30
CA ALA A 49 -19.28 -16.24 2.91
C ALA A 49 -18.45 -16.51 4.18
N ARG A 50 -17.29 -15.86 4.33
CA ARG A 50 -16.33 -16.04 5.43
C ARG A 50 -16.31 -14.91 6.45
N GLN A 51 -17.00 -13.81 6.20
CA GLN A 51 -17.03 -12.63 7.07
C GLN A 51 -17.44 -12.98 8.52
N ASN A 52 -18.32 -13.97 8.69
CA ASN A 52 -18.88 -14.35 9.98
C ASN A 52 -18.05 -15.36 10.79
N ASP A 53 -16.96 -15.93 10.22
CA ASP A 53 -16.15 -16.92 10.92
C ASP A 53 -15.49 -16.32 12.17
N ASP A 54 -15.60 -17.02 13.30
CA ASP A 54 -15.14 -16.51 14.61
C ASP A 54 -13.62 -16.35 14.70
N GLN A 55 -12.87 -17.04 13.83
CA GLN A 55 -11.41 -16.91 13.70
C GLN A 55 -10.95 -15.48 13.36
N PHE A 56 -11.84 -14.66 12.79
CA PHE A 56 -11.52 -13.27 12.45
C PHE A 56 -11.83 -12.28 13.57
N LYS A 57 -12.59 -12.67 14.61
CA LYS A 57 -13.10 -11.73 15.63
C LYS A 57 -12.22 -11.64 16.87
N THR A 58 -11.28 -12.57 17.05
CA THR A 58 -10.37 -12.57 18.19
C THR A 58 -9.38 -11.41 18.06
N ASP A 59 -9.42 -10.48 19.02
CA ASP A 59 -8.59 -9.27 19.15
C ASP A 59 -8.95 -8.02 18.30
N GLN A 60 -10.06 -8.03 17.57
CA GLN A 60 -10.50 -6.84 16.82
C GLN A 60 -11.05 -5.72 17.72
N ARG A 61 -11.09 -4.50 17.17
CA ARG A 61 -11.77 -3.35 17.79
C ARG A 61 -13.21 -3.73 18.17
N PRO A 62 -13.67 -3.44 19.40
CA PRO A 62 -15.02 -3.76 19.81
C PRO A 62 -16.05 -3.09 18.89
N LEU A 63 -17.08 -3.84 18.48
CA LEU A 63 -18.15 -3.44 17.55
C LEU A 63 -17.75 -3.32 16.07
N ALA A 64 -16.52 -3.69 15.70
CA ALA A 64 -16.10 -3.75 14.30
C ALA A 64 -16.38 -5.13 13.69
N ASP A 65 -16.78 -5.13 12.43
CA ASP A 65 -16.84 -6.32 11.58
C ASP A 65 -15.43 -6.70 11.09
N SER A 66 -15.25 -7.92 10.60
CA SER A 66 -13.96 -8.39 10.08
C SER A 66 -13.47 -7.61 8.85
N GLY A 67 -14.40 -6.94 8.14
CA GLY A 67 -14.09 -5.99 7.06
C GLY A 67 -13.40 -6.60 5.85
N LEU A 68 -13.54 -7.91 5.59
CA LEU A 68 -12.73 -8.64 4.62
C LEU A 68 -12.81 -8.08 3.19
N TRP A 69 -13.92 -7.42 2.83
CA TRP A 69 -14.09 -6.72 1.55
C TRP A 69 -13.00 -5.67 1.27
N LEU A 70 -12.32 -5.13 2.29
CA LEU A 70 -11.21 -4.19 2.11
C LEU A 70 -10.01 -4.83 1.40
N ALA A 71 -9.83 -6.15 1.50
CA ALA A 71 -8.71 -6.87 0.91
C ALA A 71 -8.68 -6.85 -0.62
N VAL A 72 -9.81 -6.54 -1.27
CA VAL A 72 -9.90 -6.50 -2.74
C VAL A 72 -9.80 -5.09 -3.31
N LEU A 73 -9.91 -4.04 -2.49
CA LEU A 73 -10.01 -2.67 -2.98
C LEU A 73 -8.72 -2.19 -3.66
N LEU A 74 -7.56 -2.38 -3.01
CA LEU A 74 -6.29 -1.92 -3.56
C LEU A 74 -5.91 -2.68 -4.83
N PRO A 75 -5.98 -4.03 -4.88
CA PRO A 75 -5.76 -4.78 -6.12
C PRO A 75 -6.72 -4.35 -7.24
N PHE A 76 -8.00 -4.17 -6.92
CA PHE A 76 -8.99 -3.72 -7.89
C PHE A 76 -8.67 -2.32 -8.43
N ALA A 77 -8.30 -1.38 -7.56
CA ALA A 77 -7.96 -0.02 -7.95
C ALA A 77 -6.72 0.01 -8.86
N LEU A 78 -5.66 -0.74 -8.52
CA LEU A 78 -4.43 -0.78 -9.32
C LEU A 78 -4.66 -1.43 -10.69
N LEU A 79 -5.30 -2.60 -10.72
CA LEU A 79 -5.59 -3.32 -11.97
C LEU A 79 -6.57 -2.55 -12.88
N THR A 80 -7.56 -1.88 -12.27
CA THR A 80 -8.46 -1.00 -13.04
C THR A 80 -7.72 0.20 -13.60
N GLY A 81 -6.84 0.79 -12.80
CA GLY A 81 -5.97 1.87 -13.25
C GLY A 81 -5.10 1.45 -14.43
N GLY A 82 -4.51 0.26 -14.41
CA GLY A 82 -3.67 -0.19 -15.51
C GLY A 82 -4.44 -0.60 -16.77
N ASN A 83 -5.65 -1.13 -16.61
CA ASN A 83 -6.53 -1.37 -17.75
C ASN A 83 -7.01 -0.08 -18.43
N CYS A 84 -7.20 1.00 -17.67
CA CYS A 84 -7.86 2.23 -18.16
C CYS A 84 -6.89 3.34 -18.59
N TYR A 85 -5.64 3.32 -18.12
CA TYR A 85 -4.69 4.39 -18.35
C TYR A 85 -3.34 3.85 -18.82
N THR A 86 -2.64 4.63 -19.65
CA THR A 86 -1.24 4.33 -19.99
C THR A 86 -0.35 4.64 -18.80
N HIS A 87 0.52 3.71 -18.42
CA HIS A 87 1.42 3.85 -17.28
C HIS A 87 2.82 3.28 -17.56
N GLY A 88 3.78 3.65 -16.73
CA GLY A 88 5.17 3.17 -16.82
C GLY A 88 5.40 1.80 -16.19
N GLU A 89 6.61 1.26 -16.35
CA GLU A 89 7.00 -0.06 -15.88
C GLU A 89 6.94 -0.22 -14.34
N VAL A 90 7.21 0.85 -13.59
CA VAL A 90 7.08 0.83 -12.12
C VAL A 90 5.65 0.56 -11.68
N TYR A 91 4.67 1.03 -12.45
CA TYR A 91 3.26 0.75 -12.19
C TYR A 91 2.93 -0.72 -12.47
N VAL A 92 3.48 -1.29 -13.55
CA VAL A 92 3.36 -2.73 -13.87
C VAL A 92 3.89 -3.58 -12.70
N VAL A 93 5.06 -3.23 -12.15
CA VAL A 93 5.58 -3.89 -10.94
C VAL A 93 4.58 -3.78 -9.79
N GLY A 94 3.97 -2.61 -9.61
CA GLY A 94 2.93 -2.38 -8.61
C GLY A 94 1.70 -3.27 -8.79
N GLU A 95 1.22 -3.44 -10.02
CA GLU A 95 0.10 -4.31 -10.35
C GLU A 95 0.42 -5.78 -10.06
N VAL A 96 1.60 -6.25 -10.48
CA VAL A 96 2.01 -7.63 -10.26
C VAL A 96 2.18 -7.90 -8.77
N VAL A 97 2.89 -7.04 -8.03
CA VAL A 97 3.07 -7.18 -6.58
C VAL A 97 1.73 -7.08 -5.87
N CYS A 98 0.82 -6.20 -6.29
CA CYS A 98 -0.50 -6.10 -5.66
C CYS A 98 -1.32 -7.38 -5.89
N SER A 99 -1.34 -7.92 -7.12
CA SER A 99 -1.99 -9.20 -7.42
C SER A 99 -1.38 -10.35 -6.61
N GLN A 100 -0.06 -10.34 -6.44
CA GLN A 100 0.68 -11.32 -5.63
C GLN A 100 0.29 -11.23 -4.15
N THR A 101 0.18 -10.02 -3.60
CA THR A 101 -0.24 -9.81 -2.21
C THR A 101 -1.72 -10.18 -2.00
N LEU A 102 -2.58 -10.06 -3.01
CA LEU A 102 -3.96 -10.57 -2.95
C LEU A 102 -3.98 -12.11 -2.84
N VAL A 103 -3.19 -12.82 -3.65
CA VAL A 103 -3.02 -14.27 -3.52
C VAL A 103 -2.47 -14.63 -2.14
N PHE A 104 -1.47 -13.89 -1.66
CA PHE A 104 -0.90 -14.14 -0.34
C PHE A 104 -1.86 -13.83 0.81
N SER A 105 -2.79 -12.88 0.63
CA SER A 105 -3.81 -12.54 1.62
C SER A 105 -4.72 -13.74 1.94
N VAL A 106 -4.87 -14.69 1.01
CA VAL A 106 -5.54 -15.98 1.25
C VAL A 106 -4.88 -16.74 2.41
N SER A 107 -3.55 -16.67 2.57
CA SER A 107 -2.87 -17.31 3.69
C SER A 107 -3.27 -16.73 5.04
N LEU A 108 -3.49 -15.41 5.11
CA LEU A 108 -3.95 -14.74 6.33
C LEU A 108 -5.42 -14.99 6.61
N ILE A 109 -6.24 -15.10 5.56
CA ILE A 109 -7.68 -15.29 5.68
C ILE A 109 -8.01 -16.75 6.01
N TYR A 110 -7.36 -17.72 5.36
CA TYR A 110 -7.67 -19.14 5.54
C TYR A 110 -6.71 -19.87 6.48
N ASP A 111 -5.79 -19.15 7.12
CA ASP A 111 -4.71 -19.70 7.97
C ASP A 111 -3.89 -20.82 7.28
N VAL A 112 -3.76 -20.72 5.95
CA VAL A 112 -3.02 -21.70 5.14
C VAL A 112 -1.58 -21.24 5.01
N THR A 113 -0.70 -21.78 5.85
CA THR A 113 0.71 -21.37 5.94
C THR A 113 1.67 -22.15 5.05
N GLY A 114 1.23 -23.29 4.49
CA GLY A 114 2.09 -24.21 3.72
C GLY A 114 2.37 -23.78 2.27
N ALA A 115 1.41 -23.99 1.38
CA ALA A 115 1.62 -23.85 -0.06
C ALA A 115 1.43 -22.42 -0.60
N VAL A 116 0.62 -21.59 0.06
CA VAL A 116 0.22 -20.26 -0.43
C VAL A 116 1.41 -19.29 -0.59
N PRO A 117 2.40 -19.20 0.32
CA PRO A 117 3.58 -18.36 0.09
C PRO A 117 4.32 -18.74 -1.19
N PHE A 118 4.49 -20.04 -1.44
CA PHE A 118 5.19 -20.54 -2.63
C PHE A 118 4.41 -20.24 -3.92
N ILE A 119 3.10 -20.49 -3.92
CA ILE A 119 2.22 -20.16 -5.06
C ILE A 119 2.24 -18.66 -5.34
N SER A 120 2.21 -17.83 -4.30
CA SER A 120 2.29 -16.36 -4.44
C SER A 120 3.62 -15.93 -5.05
N VAL A 121 4.76 -16.49 -4.63
CA VAL A 121 6.07 -16.21 -5.26
C VAL A 121 6.07 -16.62 -6.73
N LEU A 122 5.59 -17.82 -7.06
CA LEU A 122 5.53 -18.29 -8.44
C LEU A 122 4.62 -17.42 -9.31
N TRP A 123 3.48 -16.97 -8.76
CA TRP A 123 2.55 -16.07 -9.43
C TRP A 123 3.21 -14.73 -9.75
N GLY A 124 3.79 -14.07 -8.74
CA GLY A 124 4.47 -12.79 -8.92
C GLY A 124 5.65 -12.89 -9.88
N ALA A 125 6.48 -13.94 -9.72
CA ALA A 125 7.67 -14.10 -10.54
C ALA A 125 7.31 -14.43 -11.99
N GLY A 126 6.31 -15.28 -12.21
CA GLY A 126 5.83 -15.63 -13.55
C GLY A 126 5.26 -14.42 -14.30
N LEU A 127 4.46 -13.59 -13.63
CA LEU A 127 3.94 -12.37 -14.23
C LEU A 127 5.05 -11.35 -14.48
N LEU A 128 5.97 -11.15 -13.53
CA LEU A 128 7.09 -10.22 -13.74
C LEU A 128 8.02 -10.68 -14.87
N MET A 129 8.29 -11.98 -15.01
CA MET A 129 9.08 -12.52 -16.13
C MET A 129 8.39 -12.34 -17.49
N TYR A 130 7.06 -12.32 -17.52
CA TYR A 130 6.31 -12.01 -18.73
C TYR A 130 6.47 -10.54 -19.13
N THR A 131 6.61 -9.65 -18.15
CA THR A 131 6.69 -8.19 -18.35
C THR A 131 8.11 -7.63 -18.39
N THR A 132 9.11 -8.36 -17.91
CA THR A 132 10.49 -7.90 -17.76
C THR A 132 11.47 -8.95 -18.28
N GLU A 133 12.56 -8.51 -18.91
CA GLU A 133 13.59 -9.41 -19.44
C GLU A 133 14.50 -9.99 -18.32
N PHE A 134 14.42 -9.45 -17.11
CA PHE A 134 15.31 -9.78 -16.00
C PHE A 134 14.71 -10.82 -15.04
N VAL A 135 14.92 -12.10 -15.35
CA VAL A 135 14.43 -13.25 -14.56
C VAL A 135 14.83 -13.17 -13.08
N TYR A 136 16.09 -12.81 -12.78
CA TYR A 136 16.59 -12.72 -11.40
C TYR A 136 15.90 -11.61 -10.59
N PHE A 137 15.62 -10.48 -11.24
CA PHE A 137 14.90 -9.37 -10.63
C PHE A 137 13.46 -9.79 -10.31
N ALA A 138 12.76 -10.45 -11.25
CA ALA A 138 11.41 -10.95 -11.06
C ALA A 138 11.29 -11.88 -9.83
N ILE A 139 12.23 -12.81 -9.68
CA ILE A 139 12.27 -13.74 -8.53
C ILE A 139 12.55 -12.96 -7.23
N LEU A 140 13.58 -12.10 -7.22
CA LEU A 140 14.01 -11.38 -6.02
C LEU A 140 12.89 -10.47 -5.49
N ILE A 141 12.24 -9.70 -6.36
CA ILE A 141 11.12 -8.83 -5.99
C ILE A 141 9.93 -9.64 -5.48
N SER A 142 9.63 -10.77 -6.12
CA SER A 142 8.52 -11.63 -5.68
C SER A 142 8.78 -12.25 -4.30
N VAL A 143 10.00 -12.72 -4.05
CA VAL A 143 10.40 -13.23 -2.73
C VAL A 143 10.38 -12.11 -1.69
N PHE A 144 10.94 -10.94 -2.03
CA PHE A 144 10.95 -9.77 -1.16
C PHE A 144 9.52 -9.36 -0.76
N ALA A 145 8.58 -9.29 -1.71
CA ALA A 145 7.20 -8.94 -1.45
C ALA A 145 6.51 -9.88 -0.44
N VAL A 146 6.67 -11.21 -0.60
CA VAL A 146 6.08 -12.19 0.33
C VAL A 146 6.70 -12.11 1.72
N LEU A 147 8.03 -12.01 1.80
CA LEU A 147 8.73 -11.88 3.08
C LEU A 147 8.33 -10.59 3.80
N LEU A 148 8.27 -9.49 3.06
CA LEU A 148 7.88 -8.18 3.58
C LEU A 148 6.44 -8.20 4.08
N PHE A 149 5.50 -8.72 3.29
CA PHE A 149 4.11 -8.84 3.71
C PHE A 149 3.97 -9.69 4.97
N LYS A 150 4.63 -10.85 5.01
CA LYS A 150 4.62 -11.75 6.18
C LYS A 150 5.17 -11.03 7.41
N HIS A 151 6.27 -10.30 7.25
CA HIS A 151 6.90 -9.55 8.33
C HIS A 151 5.98 -8.46 8.87
N ILE A 152 5.43 -7.61 7.99
CA ILE A 152 4.51 -6.52 8.37
C ILE A 152 3.26 -7.09 9.05
N ALA A 153 2.66 -8.14 8.48
CA ALA A 153 1.47 -8.77 9.06
C ALA A 153 1.74 -9.30 10.47
N SER A 154 2.90 -9.92 10.70
CA SER A 154 3.30 -10.40 12.03
C SER A 154 3.53 -9.25 13.01
N CYS A 155 4.24 -8.19 12.57
CA CYS A 155 4.53 -7.04 13.41
C CYS A 155 3.26 -6.26 13.79
N LEU A 156 2.38 -5.98 12.83
CA LEU A 156 1.14 -5.25 13.10
C LEU A 156 0.20 -6.02 14.04
N LYS A 157 0.10 -7.35 13.89
CA LYS A 157 -0.64 -8.20 14.84
C LYS A 157 -0.04 -8.14 16.25
N GLN A 158 1.28 -8.09 16.37
CA GLN A 158 1.97 -8.05 17.66
C GLN A 158 1.87 -6.67 18.35
N TYR A 159 2.08 -5.58 17.61
CA TYR A 159 2.18 -4.24 18.18
C TYR A 159 0.85 -3.47 18.20
N SER A 160 -0.10 -3.81 17.33
CA SER A 160 -1.36 -3.08 17.16
C SER A 160 -2.59 -4.00 17.03
N PRO A 161 -2.73 -5.05 17.87
CA PRO A 161 -3.74 -6.10 17.68
C PRO A 161 -5.18 -5.56 17.59
N LYS A 162 -5.51 -4.51 18.36
CA LYS A 162 -6.86 -3.93 18.45
C LYS A 162 -7.11 -2.73 17.52
N SER A 163 -6.11 -2.30 16.76
CA SER A 163 -6.20 -1.09 15.94
C SER A 163 -6.80 -1.35 14.56
N PHE A 164 -6.77 -2.60 14.11
CA PHE A 164 -7.19 -2.99 12.76
C PHE A 164 -8.22 -4.11 12.82
N THR A 165 -9.21 -4.04 11.94
CA THR A 165 -9.96 -5.22 11.49
C THR A 165 -9.07 -6.10 10.60
N ALA A 166 -9.47 -7.34 10.37
CA ALA A 166 -8.72 -8.27 9.52
C ALA A 166 -8.55 -7.71 8.09
N GLY A 167 -9.60 -7.10 7.53
CA GLY A 167 -9.55 -6.46 6.22
C GLY A 167 -8.66 -5.21 6.17
N GLU A 168 -8.72 -4.35 7.19
CA GLU A 168 -7.83 -3.18 7.28
C GLU A 168 -6.36 -3.59 7.41
N LEU A 169 -6.07 -4.63 8.20
CA LEU A 169 -4.73 -5.18 8.33
C LEU A 169 -4.21 -5.68 6.97
N VAL A 170 -5.03 -6.44 6.24
CA VAL A 170 -4.67 -6.91 4.90
C VAL A 170 -4.41 -5.74 3.96
N LEU A 171 -5.30 -4.75 3.92
CA LEU A 171 -5.16 -3.56 3.08
C LEU A 171 -3.86 -2.80 3.37
N VAL A 172 -3.53 -2.61 4.66
CA VAL A 172 -2.28 -1.95 5.07
C VAL A 172 -1.06 -2.78 4.65
N CYS A 173 -1.08 -4.09 4.87
CA CYS A 173 0.00 -4.98 4.44
C CYS A 173 0.20 -4.94 2.92
N GLN A 174 -0.89 -5.03 2.14
CA GLN A 174 -0.82 -4.91 0.68
C GLN A 174 -0.25 -3.55 0.26
N GLY A 175 -0.77 -2.45 0.82
CA GLY A 175 -0.32 -1.09 0.49
C GLY A 175 1.15 -0.86 0.78
N VAL A 176 1.62 -1.22 1.98
CA VAL A 176 3.02 -1.04 2.37
C VAL A 176 3.93 -1.95 1.55
N THR A 177 3.55 -3.21 1.33
CA THR A 177 4.34 -4.15 0.52
C THR A 177 4.45 -3.68 -0.92
N THR A 178 3.34 -3.31 -1.57
CA THR A 178 3.36 -2.80 -2.94
C THR A 178 4.20 -1.52 -3.04
N PHE A 179 4.01 -0.58 -2.12
CA PHE A 179 4.77 0.66 -2.10
C PHE A 179 6.27 0.42 -1.98
N LEU A 180 6.71 -0.36 -0.98
CA LEU A 180 8.12 -0.63 -0.76
C LEU A 180 8.74 -1.46 -1.88
N SER A 181 8.03 -2.45 -2.43
CA SER A 181 8.52 -3.21 -3.58
C SER A 181 8.73 -2.30 -4.79
N CYS A 182 7.77 -1.43 -5.13
CA CYS A 182 7.94 -0.45 -6.20
C CYS A 182 9.09 0.52 -5.95
N ALA A 183 9.20 1.06 -4.72
CA ALA A 183 10.26 1.98 -4.36
C ALA A 183 11.64 1.33 -4.44
N VAL A 184 11.82 0.14 -3.85
CA VAL A 184 13.07 -0.62 -3.89
C VAL A 184 13.43 -0.98 -5.33
N SER A 185 12.48 -1.45 -6.13
CA SER A 185 12.69 -1.75 -7.55
C SER A 185 13.19 -0.53 -8.33
N ALA A 186 12.53 0.62 -8.18
CA ALA A 186 12.87 1.84 -8.90
C ALA A 186 14.25 2.40 -8.45
N ILE A 187 14.48 2.46 -7.13
CA ILE A 187 15.75 2.89 -6.53
C ILE A 187 16.90 1.97 -6.98
N ALA A 188 16.72 0.65 -6.91
CA ALA A 188 17.76 -0.31 -7.27
C ALA A 188 18.08 -0.25 -8.77
N CYS A 189 17.07 -0.12 -9.63
CA CYS A 189 17.29 0.03 -11.07
C CYS A 189 18.02 1.33 -11.39
N LYS A 190 17.61 2.45 -10.80
CA LYS A 190 18.26 3.75 -11.00
C LYS A 190 19.71 3.74 -10.47
N ALA A 191 19.98 3.06 -9.36
CA ALA A 191 21.33 2.90 -8.82
C ALA A 191 22.23 2.00 -9.70
N ALA A 192 21.67 0.96 -10.32
CA ALA A 192 22.44 0.02 -11.14
C ALA A 192 22.67 0.50 -12.59
N TYR A 193 21.68 1.16 -13.19
CA TYR A 193 21.67 1.53 -14.61
C TYR A 193 21.64 3.04 -14.88
N GLY A 194 21.55 3.88 -13.83
CA GLY A 194 21.54 5.33 -13.99
C GLY A 194 20.38 5.81 -14.86
N ASP A 195 20.68 6.57 -15.92
CA ASP A 195 19.68 7.11 -16.85
C ASP A 195 19.12 6.09 -17.84
N GLU A 196 19.76 4.93 -17.96
CA GLU A 196 19.29 3.82 -18.81
C GLU A 196 18.27 2.91 -18.09
N CYS A 197 17.87 3.25 -16.86
CA CYS A 197 16.87 2.49 -16.12
C CYS A 197 15.51 2.50 -16.84
N SER A 198 14.99 1.31 -17.15
CA SER A 198 13.67 1.13 -17.78
C SER A 198 12.50 1.37 -16.81
N LEU A 199 12.73 1.12 -15.52
CA LEU A 199 11.79 1.34 -14.41
C LEU A 199 11.70 2.82 -14.02
N ASN A 200 11.31 3.67 -14.97
CA ASN A 200 11.10 5.09 -14.73
C ASN A 200 9.76 5.35 -14.04
N SER A 201 9.81 5.93 -12.84
CA SER A 201 8.66 6.53 -12.17
C SER A 201 8.52 8.00 -12.60
N SER A 202 7.32 8.58 -12.47
CA SER A 202 7.20 10.04 -12.54
C SER A 202 8.07 10.69 -11.46
N ALA A 203 8.63 11.87 -11.72
CA ALA A 203 9.51 12.56 -10.76
C ALA A 203 8.83 12.76 -9.39
N SER A 204 7.52 13.03 -9.37
CA SER A 204 6.74 13.13 -8.13
C SER A 204 6.58 11.81 -7.40
N ALA A 205 6.33 10.71 -8.11
CA ALA A 205 6.28 9.38 -7.51
C ALA A 205 7.65 8.97 -6.98
N GLY A 206 8.73 9.25 -7.72
CA GLY A 206 10.10 8.97 -7.31
C GLY A 206 10.51 9.77 -6.06
N PHE A 207 10.18 11.06 -6.01
CA PHE A 207 10.40 11.91 -4.84
C PHE A 207 9.64 11.38 -3.61
N LEU A 208 8.38 10.97 -3.78
CA LEU A 208 7.57 10.41 -2.71
C LEU A 208 8.10 9.04 -2.24
N GLN A 209 8.47 8.17 -3.18
CA GLN A 209 9.12 6.89 -2.91
C GLN A 209 10.40 7.09 -2.11
N ALA A 210 11.22 8.06 -2.51
CA ALA A 210 12.46 8.40 -1.84
C ALA A 210 12.24 8.87 -0.40
N GLY A 211 11.35 9.85 -0.22
CA GLY A 211 11.06 10.46 1.08
C GLY A 211 10.45 9.48 2.07
N LEU A 212 9.43 8.73 1.66
CA LEU A 212 8.75 7.78 2.54
C LEU A 212 9.61 6.53 2.84
N THR A 213 10.38 6.03 1.87
CA THR A 213 11.31 4.91 2.13
C THR A 213 12.39 5.34 3.12
N SER A 214 12.93 6.54 2.95
CA SER A 214 13.87 7.11 3.92
C SER A 214 13.21 7.27 5.29
N LEU A 215 12.01 7.82 5.37
CA LEU A 215 11.30 7.95 6.65
C LEU A 215 11.07 6.58 7.33
N ALA A 216 10.71 5.55 6.57
CA ALA A 216 10.55 4.19 7.08
C ALA A 216 11.85 3.65 7.67
N LEU A 217 12.99 3.84 6.99
CA LEU A 217 14.31 3.45 7.48
C LEU A 217 14.72 4.24 8.73
N PHE A 218 14.42 5.54 8.77
CA PHE A 218 14.66 6.38 9.94
C PHE A 218 13.89 5.86 11.16
N VAL A 219 12.58 5.61 11.00
CA VAL A 219 11.73 5.07 12.06
C VAL A 219 12.26 3.70 12.52
N ALA A 220 12.63 2.82 11.59
CA ALA A 220 13.22 1.52 11.93
C ALA A 220 14.53 1.65 12.73
N MET A 221 15.39 2.60 12.36
CA MET A 221 16.64 2.88 13.07
C MET A 221 16.38 3.40 14.49
N ILE A 222 15.52 4.40 14.66
CA ILE A 222 15.14 4.92 15.98
C ILE A 222 14.48 3.84 16.86
N HIS A 223 13.73 2.92 16.23
CA HIS A 223 13.15 1.79 16.93
C HIS A 223 14.23 0.82 17.43
N GLN A 224 15.19 0.43 16.59
CA GLN A 224 16.24 -0.53 16.93
C GLN A 224 17.30 0.00 17.88
N PHE A 225 17.56 1.32 17.88
CA PHE A 225 18.57 1.95 18.72
C PHE A 225 17.92 2.93 19.71
N PRO A 226 17.52 2.48 20.92
CA PRO A 226 16.85 3.32 21.92
C PRO A 226 17.64 4.57 22.32
N GLN A 227 18.97 4.53 22.22
CA GLN A 227 19.86 5.66 22.50
C GLN A 227 19.57 6.88 21.60
N LEU A 228 19.09 6.65 20.37
CA LEU A 228 18.76 7.69 19.41
C LEU A 228 17.40 8.37 19.71
N ARG A 229 16.63 7.87 20.68
CA ARG A 229 15.34 8.47 21.08
C ARG A 229 15.51 9.67 22.01
N ALA A 230 16.71 9.88 22.57
CA ALA A 230 17.01 11.07 23.35
C ALA A 230 16.90 12.32 22.45
N PRO A 231 16.41 13.48 22.94
CA PRO A 231 16.10 14.63 22.09
C PRO A 231 17.25 15.04 21.17
N LEU A 232 18.46 15.17 21.73
CA LEU A 232 19.65 15.52 20.94
C LEU A 232 19.97 14.45 19.89
N GLY A 233 19.98 13.17 20.29
CA GLY A 233 20.24 12.05 19.38
C GLY A 233 19.22 12.01 18.24
N PHE A 234 17.94 12.19 18.55
CA PHE A 234 16.84 12.16 17.59
C PHE A 234 17.00 13.25 16.53
N TYR A 235 17.19 14.51 16.94
CA TYR A 235 17.31 15.63 16.00
C TYR A 235 18.60 15.55 15.17
N VAL A 236 19.71 15.12 15.77
CA VAL A 236 20.98 14.90 15.02
C VAL A 236 20.80 13.78 14.02
N THR A 237 20.24 12.63 14.41
CA THR A 237 19.99 11.53 13.48
C THR A 237 19.02 11.95 12.38
N LEU A 238 17.95 12.69 12.69
CA LEU A 238 17.00 13.20 11.71
C LEU A 238 17.68 14.10 10.66
N LEU A 239 18.52 15.04 11.12
CA LEU A 239 19.29 15.92 10.25
C LEU A 239 20.24 15.12 9.34
N LEU A 240 21.00 14.19 9.92
CA LEU A 240 21.90 13.31 9.17
C LEU A 240 21.13 12.46 8.17
N PHE A 241 19.95 11.95 8.53
CA PHE A 241 19.09 11.19 7.62
C PHE A 241 18.61 12.04 6.45
N GLY A 242 18.22 13.29 6.73
CA GLY A 242 17.82 14.26 5.72
C GLY A 242 18.94 14.52 4.71
N ILE A 243 20.16 14.77 5.19
CA ILE A 243 21.31 15.13 4.36
C ILE A 243 21.88 13.92 3.61
N PHE A 244 22.08 12.79 4.30
CA PHE A 244 22.83 11.65 3.77
C PHE A 244 21.96 10.57 3.14
N LEU A 245 20.64 10.61 3.32
CA LEU A 245 19.74 9.65 2.68
C LEU A 245 18.63 10.32 1.89
N VAL A 246 17.80 11.14 2.52
CA VAL A 246 16.61 11.74 1.85
C VAL A 246 17.06 12.58 0.66
N TYR A 247 18.02 13.48 0.85
CA TYR A 247 18.50 14.38 -0.20
C TYR A 247 19.13 13.63 -1.38
N PRO A 248 20.16 12.77 -1.22
CA PRO A 248 20.79 12.09 -2.36
C PRO A 248 19.82 11.13 -3.06
N LEU A 249 18.95 10.46 -2.31
CA LEU A 249 18.00 9.52 -2.90
C LEU A 249 16.88 10.25 -3.65
N SER A 250 16.43 11.41 -3.16
CA SER A 250 15.51 12.29 -3.90
C SER A 250 16.17 12.87 -5.15
N MET A 251 17.44 13.27 -5.06
CA MET A 251 18.21 13.79 -6.19
C MET A 251 18.37 12.73 -7.28
N MET A 252 18.65 11.48 -6.89
CA MET A 252 18.75 10.34 -7.81
C MET A 252 17.41 10.02 -8.49
N MET A 253 16.29 10.08 -7.76
CA MET A 253 14.98 9.76 -8.32
C MET A 253 14.40 10.86 -9.21
N VAL A 254 14.72 12.12 -8.93
CA VAL A 254 14.20 13.28 -9.65
C VAL A 254 15.16 13.76 -10.76
N ASN A 255 16.44 13.41 -10.69
CA ASN A 255 17.54 13.92 -11.53
C ASN A 255 17.68 15.45 -11.52
N HIS A 256 17.20 16.10 -10.46
CA HIS A 256 17.34 17.54 -10.22
C HIS A 256 17.64 17.79 -8.74
N GLU A 257 18.06 19.02 -8.43
CA GLU A 257 18.20 19.47 -7.06
C GLU A 257 16.81 19.40 -6.36
N PRO A 258 16.64 18.59 -5.30
CA PRO A 258 15.32 18.22 -4.77
C PRO A 258 14.50 19.41 -4.24
N VAL A 259 15.15 20.40 -3.62
CA VAL A 259 14.45 21.52 -2.98
C VAL A 259 13.88 22.45 -4.03
N SER A 260 14.70 22.86 -5.01
CA SER A 260 14.26 23.68 -6.13
C SER A 260 13.22 22.94 -6.97
N TRP A 261 13.39 21.64 -7.23
CA TRP A 261 12.38 20.85 -7.93
C TRP A 261 11.05 20.85 -7.17
N LEU A 262 11.05 20.62 -5.86
CA LEU A 262 9.84 20.64 -5.05
C LEU A 262 9.14 22.00 -5.09
N LEU A 263 9.91 23.09 -4.90
CA LEU A 263 9.39 24.45 -4.96
C LEU A 263 8.77 24.74 -6.33
N MET A 264 9.50 24.43 -7.42
CA MET A 264 8.95 24.58 -8.77
C MET A 264 7.69 23.73 -8.92
N HIS A 265 7.74 22.44 -8.62
CA HIS A 265 6.61 21.52 -8.81
C HIS A 265 5.32 21.98 -8.10
N CYS A 266 5.45 22.47 -6.87
CA CYS A 266 4.34 22.96 -6.05
C CYS A 266 3.75 24.28 -6.56
N PHE A 267 4.58 25.21 -7.03
CA PHE A 267 4.16 26.56 -7.41
C PHE A 267 4.00 26.78 -8.92
N ASP A 268 4.30 25.77 -9.75
CA ASP A 268 4.27 25.84 -11.21
C ASP A 268 2.84 26.02 -11.77
N THR A 269 1.82 25.50 -11.09
CA THR A 269 0.42 25.62 -11.55
C THR A 269 -0.53 26.03 -10.42
N PRO A 270 -1.51 26.91 -10.71
CA PRO A 270 -2.49 27.35 -9.71
C PRO A 270 -3.31 26.17 -9.17
N THR A 271 -3.58 25.16 -10.01
CA THR A 271 -4.31 23.95 -9.60
C THR A 271 -3.57 23.17 -8.52
N ARG A 272 -2.25 22.98 -8.65
CA ARG A 272 -1.44 22.29 -7.63
C ARG A 272 -1.40 23.08 -6.33
N LEU A 273 -1.25 24.40 -6.41
CA LEU A 273 -1.29 25.27 -5.23
C LEU A 273 -2.62 25.16 -4.48
N TRP A 274 -3.75 25.25 -5.19
CA TRP A 274 -5.07 25.08 -4.59
C TRP A 274 -5.28 23.70 -3.98
N LEU A 275 -4.74 22.65 -4.62
CA LEU A 275 -4.73 21.31 -4.03
C LEU A 275 -3.96 21.28 -2.72
N MET A 276 -2.76 21.86 -2.64
CA MET A 276 -1.98 21.91 -1.39
C MET A 276 -2.72 22.66 -0.27
N VAL A 277 -3.35 23.80 -0.60
CA VAL A 277 -4.17 24.56 0.35
C VAL A 277 -5.35 23.71 0.83
N SER A 278 -6.02 22.99 -0.07
CA SER A 278 -7.14 22.12 0.31
C SER A 278 -6.71 20.98 1.25
N TRP A 279 -5.55 20.36 1.00
CA TRP A 279 -4.99 19.32 1.86
C TRP A 279 -4.63 19.85 3.26
N LEU A 280 -4.07 21.06 3.34
CA LEU A 280 -3.78 21.74 4.60
C LEU A 280 -5.07 21.95 5.41
N VAL A 281 -6.12 22.48 4.78
CA VAL A 281 -7.42 22.70 5.43
C VAL A 281 -8.02 21.39 5.93
N LEU A 282 -7.99 20.33 5.12
CA LEU A 282 -8.48 19.00 5.52
C LEU A 282 -7.69 18.42 6.70
N THR A 283 -6.38 18.62 6.73
CA THR A 283 -5.52 18.14 7.83
C THR A 283 -5.82 18.88 9.13
N VAL A 284 -5.97 20.21 9.07
CA VAL A 284 -6.38 21.02 10.25
C VAL A 284 -7.77 20.59 10.73
N ALA A 285 -8.73 20.38 9.82
CA ALA A 285 -10.06 19.89 10.16
C ALA A 285 -10.02 18.50 10.82
N ALA A 286 -9.19 17.59 10.31
CA ALA A 286 -9.00 16.26 10.89
C ALA A 286 -8.39 16.34 12.31
N ILE A 287 -7.37 17.17 12.51
CA ILE A 287 -6.76 17.39 13.83
C ILE A 287 -7.79 17.99 14.80
N ALA A 288 -8.57 18.98 14.36
CA ALA A 288 -9.62 19.59 15.17
C ALA A 288 -10.72 18.57 15.54
N PHE A 289 -11.15 17.75 14.59
CA PHE A 289 -12.14 16.69 14.83
C PHE A 289 -11.62 15.67 15.86
N VAL A 290 -10.38 15.19 15.70
CA VAL A 290 -9.77 14.25 16.65
C VAL A 290 -9.65 14.90 18.03
N SER A 291 -9.17 16.13 18.12
CA SER A 291 -9.02 16.86 19.39
C SER A 291 -10.36 17.06 20.10
N TYR A 292 -11.40 17.45 19.35
CA TYR A 292 -12.76 17.55 19.86
C TYR A 292 -13.24 16.19 20.37
N TYR A 293 -13.14 15.14 19.54
CA TYR A 293 -13.61 13.80 19.91
C TYR A 293 -12.93 13.28 21.18
N THR A 294 -11.61 13.45 21.29
CA THR A 294 -10.84 13.04 22.47
C THR A 294 -11.21 13.85 23.72
N THR A 295 -11.62 15.11 23.58
CA THR A 295 -12.00 15.94 24.74
C THR A 295 -13.39 15.59 25.29
N TYR A 296 -14.33 15.17 24.43
CA TYR A 296 -15.73 14.99 24.80
C TYR A 296 -16.18 13.53 24.93
N TYR A 297 -15.46 12.56 24.34
CA TYR A 297 -15.90 11.16 24.25
C TYR A 297 -14.90 10.13 24.79
N THR A 298 -13.75 10.57 25.31
CA THR A 298 -12.82 9.75 26.11
C THR A 298 -12.63 10.38 27.47
#